data_AF-A0A3D2V4Q1-F1
#
_entry.id   AF-A0A3D2V4Q1-F1
#
_cell.length_a   1.000
_cell.length_b   1.000
_cell.length_c   1.000
_cell.angle_alpha   90.00
_cell.angle_beta   90.00
_cell.angle_gamma   90.00
#
_symmetry.space_group_name_H-M   'P 1'
#
loop_
_entity.id
_entity.type
_entity.pdbx_description
1 polymer ?
#
loop_
_entity_poly.entity_id
_entity_poly.type
_entity_poly.pdbx_seq_one_letter_code
_entity_poly.pdbx_strand_id
1 'polypeptide(L)'
;MTLNHHQNALTRRESLQRMGTGMGMLGLAGIMASDGRLMAGAAADAGAASPLAVKAPHFVPKAKHVIHLFMNGGPSQVDTFDPKPALEKYNGQRPNEADLKTERKTGGLLMS
;
A
#
# COMPACT_ATOMS: atom_id res chain seq x y z
N MET A 1 58.07 -36.07 22.67
CA MET A 1 57.68 -34.73 22.16
C MET A 1 56.23 -34.82 21.72
N THR A 2 55.31 -34.56 22.66
CA THR A 2 53.87 -34.82 22.54
C THR A 2 53.18 -33.65 21.83
N LEU A 3 52.52 -33.91 20.70
CA LEU A 3 51.77 -32.92 19.91
C LEU A 3 50.34 -32.80 20.44
N ASN A 4 50.07 -31.75 21.20
CA ASN A 4 48.73 -31.39 21.68
C ASN A 4 47.87 -30.90 20.51
N HIS A 5 46.99 -31.75 20.01
CA HIS A 5 45.92 -31.35 19.10
C HIS A 5 44.82 -30.66 19.91
N HIS A 6 44.87 -29.33 20.02
CA HIS A 6 43.75 -28.53 20.52
C HIS A 6 42.58 -28.62 19.54
N GLN A 7 41.75 -29.65 19.72
CA GLN A 7 40.44 -29.75 19.08
C GLN A 7 39.56 -28.64 19.64
N ASN A 8 39.56 -27.50 18.95
CA ASN A 8 38.68 -26.37 19.26
C ASN A 8 37.26 -26.74 18.80
N ALA A 9 36.61 -27.63 19.55
CA ALA A 9 35.24 -28.07 19.28
C ALA A 9 34.30 -26.87 19.45
N LEU A 10 33.58 -26.53 18.38
CA LEU A 10 32.57 -25.46 18.39
C LEU A 10 31.60 -25.69 19.54
N THR A 11 31.45 -24.71 20.41
CA THR A 11 30.47 -24.79 21.49
C THR A 11 29.06 -24.72 20.91
N ARG A 12 28.07 -25.35 21.57
CA ARG A 12 26.66 -25.30 21.15
C ARG A 12 26.17 -23.85 20.94
N ARG A 13 26.64 -22.92 21.78
CA ARG A 13 26.32 -21.48 21.68
C ARG A 13 26.88 -20.86 20.40
N GLU A 14 28.13 -21.12 20.06
CA GLU A 14 28.75 -20.61 18.83
C GLU A 14 28.08 -21.19 17.59
N SER A 15 27.71 -22.49 17.64
CA SER A 15 26.96 -23.14 16.56
C SER A 15 25.59 -22.46 16.33
N LEU A 16 24.81 -22.25 17.40
CA LEU A 16 23.51 -21.58 17.31
C LEU A 16 23.64 -20.12 16.84
N GLN A 17 24.65 -19.39 17.32
CA GLN A 17 24.91 -18.01 16.90
C GLN A 17 25.25 -17.92 15.40
N ARG A 18 26.08 -18.83 14.88
CA ARG A 18 26.48 -18.85 13.46
C ARG A 18 25.35 -19.31 12.54
N MET A 19 24.57 -20.32 12.95
CA MET A 19 23.46 -20.83 12.14
C MET A 19 22.30 -19.84 12.04
N GLY A 20 21.96 -19.13 13.15
CA GLY A 20 20.88 -18.15 13.17
C GLY A 20 21.19 -16.89 12.35
N THR A 21 22.43 -16.40 12.40
CA THR A 21 22.84 -15.22 11.63
C THR A 21 23.15 -15.54 10.17
N GLY A 22 23.77 -16.69 9.87
CA GLY A 22 24.18 -17.04 8.51
C GLY A 22 23.03 -17.25 7.52
N MET A 23 21.98 -17.99 7.92
CA MET A 23 20.83 -18.22 7.03
C MET A 23 20.00 -16.96 6.81
N GLY A 24 19.84 -16.11 7.85
CA GLY A 24 19.16 -14.83 7.71
C GLY A 24 19.87 -13.87 6.74
N MET A 25 21.21 -13.88 6.75
CA MET A 25 22.02 -13.08 5.82
C MET A 25 21.85 -13.51 4.35
N LEU A 26 21.62 -14.80 4.07
CA LEU A 26 21.32 -15.25 2.71
C LEU A 26 19.98 -14.72 2.20
N GLY A 27 18.95 -14.71 3.05
CA GLY A 27 17.66 -14.11 2.72
C GLY A 27 17.76 -12.59 2.52
N LEU A 28 18.48 -11.90 3.40
CA LEU A 28 18.75 -10.47 3.28
C LEU A 28 19.53 -10.15 1.99
N ALA A 29 20.54 -10.95 1.64
CA ALA A 29 21.27 -10.80 0.40
C ALA A 29 20.35 -10.96 -0.82
N GLY A 30 19.41 -11.91 -0.79
CA GLY A 30 18.39 -12.06 -1.85
C GLY A 30 17.53 -10.81 -2.02
N ILE A 31 17.05 -10.22 -0.91
CA ILE A 31 16.25 -8.98 -0.94
C ILE A 31 17.08 -7.78 -1.42
N MET A 32 18.33 -7.65 -0.94
CA MET A 32 19.22 -6.58 -1.41
C MET A 32 19.61 -6.75 -2.88
N ALA A 33 19.66 -7.98 -3.40
CA ALA A 33 19.87 -8.27 -4.81
C ALA A 33 18.67 -7.85 -5.65
N SER A 34 17.45 -8.20 -5.23
CA SER A 34 16.22 -7.83 -5.92
C SER A 34 15.97 -6.32 -5.90
N ASP A 35 16.36 -5.64 -4.83
CA ASP A 35 16.26 -4.19 -4.69
C ASP A 35 17.41 -3.43 -5.38
N GLY A 36 18.36 -4.12 -6.01
CA GLY A 36 19.51 -3.51 -6.69
C GLY A 36 20.53 -2.86 -5.74
N ARG A 37 20.46 -3.15 -4.44
CA ARG A 37 21.27 -2.53 -3.38
C ARG A 37 22.57 -3.26 -3.05
N LEU A 38 22.82 -4.45 -3.61
CA LEU A 38 24.06 -5.20 -3.41
C LEU A 38 25.31 -4.57 -4.07
N MET A 39 25.14 -3.61 -4.99
CA MET A 39 26.24 -2.96 -5.71
C MET A 39 26.43 -1.50 -5.28
N ALA A 40 26.36 -1.21 -3.97
CA ALA A 40 26.62 0.12 -3.42
C ALA A 40 28.12 0.49 -3.37
N GLY A 41 28.89 0.15 -4.41
CA GLY A 41 30.33 0.39 -4.50
C GLY A 41 30.86 0.75 -5.89
N ALA A 42 30.06 0.66 -6.95
CA ALA A 42 30.47 1.13 -8.28
C ALA A 42 29.22 1.55 -9.07
N ALA A 43 29.26 2.76 -9.61
CA ALA A 43 28.19 3.47 -10.32
C ALA A 43 27.13 4.14 -9.42
N ALA A 44 27.50 5.33 -8.94
CA ALA A 44 26.56 6.45 -8.97
C ALA A 44 26.04 6.65 -10.40
N ASP A 45 24.77 7.08 -10.50
CA ASP A 45 24.08 7.57 -11.70
C ASP A 45 23.92 6.61 -12.89
N ALA A 46 22.85 5.82 -12.86
CA ALA A 46 21.88 5.74 -13.95
C ALA A 46 20.71 4.83 -13.54
N GLY A 47 19.57 5.41 -13.16
CA GLY A 47 18.30 4.69 -13.17
C GLY A 47 17.88 3.99 -11.89
N ALA A 48 18.12 4.58 -10.71
CA ALA A 48 17.29 4.29 -9.55
C ALA A 48 15.88 4.83 -9.84
N ALA A 49 15.09 4.07 -10.60
CA ALA A 49 13.67 4.35 -10.78
C ALA A 49 13.08 4.48 -9.37
N SER A 50 12.49 5.63 -9.08
CA SER A 50 11.77 5.90 -7.83
C SER A 50 10.97 4.64 -7.42
N PRO A 51 10.87 4.28 -6.13
CA PRO A 51 9.99 3.18 -5.72
C PRO A 51 8.52 3.41 -6.12
N LEU A 52 8.16 4.66 -6.47
CA LEU A 52 6.87 5.06 -7.04
C LEU A 52 6.90 5.21 -8.57
N ALA A 53 8.01 4.82 -9.22
CA ALA A 53 8.10 4.85 -10.67
C ALA A 53 7.10 3.85 -11.24
N VAL A 54 6.42 4.30 -12.29
CA VAL A 54 5.40 3.51 -12.99
C VAL A 54 6.05 2.24 -13.53
N LYS A 55 5.64 1.09 -12.99
CA LYS A 55 6.08 -0.22 -13.47
C LYS A 55 5.43 -0.52 -14.81
N ALA A 56 6.22 -1.08 -15.73
CA ALA A 56 5.69 -1.57 -16.99
C ALA A 56 4.69 -2.71 -16.71
N PRO A 57 3.51 -2.70 -17.34
CA PRO A 57 2.56 -3.79 -17.21
C PRO A 57 3.14 -5.05 -17.87
N HIS A 58 2.87 -6.24 -17.30
CA HIS A 58 3.31 -7.51 -17.86
C HIS A 58 2.70 -7.82 -19.25
N PHE A 59 1.58 -7.15 -19.60
CA PHE A 59 0.88 -7.30 -20.87
C PHE A 59 0.51 -5.95 -21.46
N VAL A 60 0.37 -5.89 -22.80
CA VAL A 60 -0.11 -4.68 -23.49
C VAL A 60 -1.56 -4.39 -23.09
N PRO A 61 -1.87 -3.22 -22.51
CA PRO A 61 -3.23 -2.87 -22.14
C PRO A 61 -4.10 -2.72 -23.39
N LYS A 62 -5.27 -3.37 -23.40
CA LYS A 62 -6.24 -3.34 -24.51
C LYS A 62 -7.64 -3.00 -24.01
N ALA A 63 -7.83 -1.83 -23.40
CA ALA A 63 -9.17 -1.34 -23.09
C ALA A 63 -9.83 -0.81 -24.37
N LYS A 64 -10.88 -1.50 -24.86
CA LYS A 64 -11.63 -1.08 -26.06
C LYS A 64 -12.80 -0.16 -25.74
N HIS A 65 -13.41 -0.32 -24.56
CA HIS A 65 -14.56 0.46 -24.10
C HIS A 65 -14.44 0.73 -22.60
N VAL A 66 -14.88 1.90 -22.17
CA VAL A 66 -14.97 2.31 -20.77
C VAL A 66 -16.44 2.58 -20.47
N ILE A 67 -17.00 1.87 -19.49
CA ILE A 67 -18.36 2.12 -19.00
C ILE A 67 -18.23 2.82 -17.65
N HIS A 68 -18.64 4.10 -17.59
CA HIS A 68 -18.66 4.86 -16.36
C HIS A 68 -20.11 4.89 -15.84
N LEU A 69 -20.35 4.28 -14.68
CA LEU A 69 -21.67 4.28 -14.04
C LEU A 69 -21.65 5.28 -12.89
N PHE A 70 -22.39 6.39 -13.03
CA PHE A 70 -22.60 7.34 -11.95
C PHE A 70 -23.91 7.03 -11.24
N MET A 71 -23.83 6.33 -10.12
CA MET A 71 -24.99 6.02 -9.28
C MET A 71 -25.18 7.15 -8.26
N ASN A 72 -26.18 7.99 -8.51
CA ASN A 72 -26.62 8.97 -7.52
C ASN A 72 -27.25 8.22 -6.32
N GLY A 73 -26.78 8.54 -5.10
CA GLY A 73 -27.39 8.03 -3.87
C GLY A 73 -26.51 7.17 -2.96
N GLY A 74 -25.23 6.96 -3.30
CA GLY A 74 -24.27 6.38 -2.36
C GLY A 74 -23.83 7.42 -1.31
N PRO A 75 -23.64 7.04 -0.03
CA PRO A 75 -23.08 7.95 0.96
C PRO A 75 -21.67 8.34 0.51
N SER A 76 -21.45 9.65 0.32
CA SER A 76 -20.13 10.13 -0.08
C SER A 76 -19.14 9.92 1.07
N GLN A 77 -17.85 9.75 0.77
CA GLN A 77 -16.83 9.67 1.82
C GLN A 77 -16.85 10.90 2.75
N VAL A 78 -17.28 12.05 2.22
CA VAL A 78 -17.46 13.30 2.95
C VAL A 78 -18.70 13.25 3.87
N ASP A 79 -19.67 12.39 3.58
CA ASP A 79 -20.93 12.29 4.31
C ASP A 79 -20.99 11.16 5.33
N THR A 80 -20.16 10.12 5.20
CA THR A 80 -20.29 8.89 6.00
C THR A 80 -19.82 9.02 7.45
N PHE A 81 -18.94 9.97 7.79
CA PHE A 81 -18.26 9.99 9.10
C PHE A 81 -18.24 11.35 9.81
N ASP A 82 -19.00 12.32 9.32
CA ASP A 82 -19.12 13.63 9.96
C ASP A 82 -20.55 13.83 10.46
N PRO A 83 -20.80 13.89 11.78
CA PRO A 83 -22.14 14.10 12.31
C PRO A 83 -22.66 15.47 11.88
N LYS A 84 -23.79 15.48 11.18
CA LYS A 84 -24.41 16.71 10.68
C LYS A 84 -25.62 17.11 11.52
N PRO A 85 -25.45 17.85 12.64
CA PRO A 85 -26.58 18.25 13.50
C PRO A 85 -27.60 19.13 12.79
N ALA A 86 -27.19 19.81 11.71
CA ALA A 86 -28.12 20.54 10.84
C ALA A 86 -29.09 19.60 10.10
N LEU A 87 -28.67 18.39 9.71
CA LEU A 87 -29.56 17.41 9.07
C LEU A 87 -30.61 16.87 10.04
N GLU A 88 -30.29 16.74 11.33
CA GLU A 88 -31.28 16.41 12.36
C GLU A 88 -32.33 17.52 12.50
N LYS A 89 -31.88 18.78 12.57
CA LYS A 89 -32.76 19.96 12.72
C LYS A 89 -33.70 20.16 11.53
N TYR A 90 -33.24 19.88 10.31
CA TYR A 90 -33.98 20.10 9.07
C TYR A 90 -34.47 18.80 8.42
N ASN A 91 -34.53 17.70 9.18
CA ASN A 91 -34.98 16.39 8.69
C ASN A 91 -36.37 16.49 8.03
N GLY A 92 -36.50 15.95 6.81
CA GLY A 92 -37.73 15.98 6.02
C GLY A 92 -38.08 17.34 5.41
N GLN A 93 -37.36 18.42 5.76
CA GLN A 93 -37.54 19.72 5.12
C GLN A 93 -36.80 19.77 3.80
N ARG A 94 -37.41 20.41 2.81
CA ARG A 94 -36.80 20.60 1.49
C ARG A 94 -36.05 21.93 1.48
N PRO A 95 -34.73 21.94 1.19
CA PRO A 95 -33.98 23.19 1.07
C PRO A 95 -34.53 24.04 -0.09
N ASN A 96 -34.55 25.36 0.07
CA ASN A 96 -34.96 26.28 -1.00
C ASN A 96 -34.02 26.18 -2.23
N GLU A 97 -32.77 25.79 -2.00
CA GLU A 97 -31.77 25.54 -3.05
C GLU A 97 -32.02 24.24 -3.83
N ALA A 98 -32.90 23.36 -3.35
CA ALA A 98 -33.25 22.10 -4.00
C ALA A 98 -34.32 22.27 -5.10
N ASP A 99 -34.61 23.49 -5.53
CA ASP A 99 -35.48 23.80 -6.67
C ASP A 99 -34.68 23.85 -7.98
N LEU A 100 -33.91 22.78 -8.21
CA LEU A 100 -33.15 22.56 -9.43
C LEU A 100 -34.07 21.92 -10.48
N LYS A 101 -33.88 22.29 -11.76
CA LYS A 101 -34.57 21.65 -12.89
C LYS A 101 -34.00 20.24 -13.11
N THR A 102 -34.40 19.30 -12.26
CA THR A 102 -34.04 17.87 -12.36
C THR A 102 -35.22 17.06 -12.90
N GLU A 103 -34.94 15.92 -13.52
CA GLU A 103 -35.95 15.00 -14.08
C GLU A 103 -36.94 14.49 -13.00
N ARG A 104 -36.47 14.36 -11.76
CA ARG A 104 -37.31 14.05 -10.59
C ARG A 104 -37.16 15.12 -9.52
N LYS A 105 -38.23 15.39 -8.78
CA LYS A 105 -38.20 16.27 -7.60
C LYS A 105 -37.22 15.72 -6.57
N THR A 106 -36.25 16.53 -6.14
CA THR A 106 -35.32 16.20 -5.06
C THR A 106 -36.09 15.98 -3.76
N GLY A 107 -35.78 14.88 -3.06
CA GLY A 107 -36.37 14.55 -1.76
C GLY A 107 -35.97 15.53 -0.66
N GLY A 108 -36.59 15.39 0.51
CA GLY A 108 -36.21 16.15 1.71
C GLY A 108 -34.85 15.72 2.26
N LEU A 109 -34.28 16.53 3.15
CA LEU A 109 -33.05 16.17 3.86
C LEU A 109 -33.25 14.90 4.68
N LEU A 110 -32.31 13.98 4.57
CA LEU A 110 -32.27 12.73 5.34
C LEU A 110 -31.33 12.92 6.53
N MET A 111 -31.75 12.40 7.68
CA MET A 111 -30.90 12.33 8.86
C MET A 111 -29.69 11.42 8.60
N SER A 112 -28.49 11.81 9.05
CA SER A 112 -27.26 11.00 8.97
C SER A 112 -27.11 10.08 10.16
#